data_AF-A0A645HAV4-F1
#
_entry.id   AF-A0A645HAV4-F1
#
_cell.length_a   1.000
_cell.length_b   1.000
_cell.length_c   1.000
_cell.angle_alpha   90.00
_cell.angle_beta   90.00
_cell.angle_gamma   90.00
#
_symmetry.space_group_name_H-M   'P 1'
#
loop_
_entity.id
_entity.type
_entity.pdbx_description
1 polymer ?
#
loop_
_entity_poly.entity_id
_entity_poly.type
_entity_poly.pdbx_seq_one_letter_code
_entity_poly.pdbx_strand_id
1 'polypeptide(L)'
;MIVSGLFDEVHQCCKQAGLKPHTVNTSLGIYGCTEKLPEEGILEIHTMFGHGMVPYNLIKDMIDQIKAGKTTCREAAEKMGKGCICGIFNIERAQKLLQDLL
;
A
#
# COMPACT_ATOMS: atom_id res chain seq x y z
N MET A 1 8.50 -2.53 -19.91
CA MET A 1 7.21 -2.48 -19.17
C MET A 1 7.33 -3.42 -17.98
N ILE A 2 6.90 -2.99 -16.79
CA ILE A 2 6.87 -3.81 -15.57
C ILE A 2 5.39 -4.00 -15.22
N VAL A 3 4.99 -5.22 -14.88
CA VAL A 3 3.64 -5.55 -14.41
C VAL A 3 3.78 -6.23 -13.06
N SER A 4 2.97 -5.81 -12.10
CA SER A 4 2.91 -6.38 -10.75
C SER A 4 1.54 -7.04 -10.54
N GLY A 5 1.51 -8.20 -9.90
CA GLY A 5 0.28 -8.95 -9.65
C GLY A 5 0.58 -10.37 -9.20
N LEU A 6 -0.46 -11.20 -9.07
CA LEU A 6 -0.29 -12.63 -8.82
C LEU A 6 0.45 -13.29 -9.99
N PHE A 7 1.42 -14.16 -9.70
CA PHE A 7 2.27 -14.73 -10.75
C PHE A 7 1.48 -15.42 -11.85
N ASP A 8 0.48 -16.23 -11.48
CA ASP A 8 -0.33 -16.98 -12.44
C ASP A 8 -1.14 -16.05 -13.36
N GLU A 9 -1.73 -14.99 -12.80
CA GLU A 9 -2.50 -14.00 -13.55
C GLU A 9 -1.60 -13.20 -14.49
N VAL A 10 -0.46 -12.72 -14.01
CA VAL A 10 0.49 -11.96 -14.82
C VAL A 10 1.07 -12.81 -15.95
N HIS A 11 1.42 -14.08 -15.67
CA HIS A 11 1.89 -15.00 -16.71
C HIS A 11 0.83 -15.26 -17.78
N GLN A 12 -0.43 -15.44 -17.37
CA GLN A 12 -1.53 -15.64 -18.31
C GLN A 12 -1.76 -14.40 -19.18
N CYS A 13 -1.73 -13.20 -18.60
CA CYS A 13 -1.82 -11.95 -19.34
C CYS A 13 -0.65 -11.79 -20.34
N CYS A 14 0.59 -12.07 -19.92
CA CYS A 14 1.75 -12.02 -20.81
C CYS A 14 1.60 -13.01 -21.98
N LYS A 15 1.16 -14.25 -21.69
CA LYS A 15 0.93 -15.27 -22.72
C LYS A 15 -0.13 -14.84 -23.74
N GLN A 16 -1.25 -14.30 -23.27
CA GLN A 16 -2.31 -13.76 -24.15
C GLN A 16 -1.83 -12.59 -25.01
N ALA A 17 -0.92 -11.77 -24.49
CA ALA A 17 -0.28 -10.68 -25.23
C ALA A 17 0.88 -11.14 -26.14
N GLY A 18 1.20 -12.44 -26.21
CA GLY A 18 2.36 -12.96 -26.96
C GLY A 18 3.72 -12.58 -26.36
N LEU A 19 3.75 -12.18 -25.09
CA LEU A 19 4.94 -11.75 -24.37
C LEU A 19 5.50 -12.89 -23.50
N LYS A 20 6.82 -12.96 -23.39
CA LYS A 20 7.52 -13.85 -22.46
C LYS A 20 8.16 -13.03 -21.33
N PRO A 21 7.82 -13.29 -20.05
CA PRO A 21 8.49 -12.64 -18.93
C PRO A 21 9.99 -12.94 -18.94
N HIS A 22 10.82 -11.89 -18.84
CA HIS A 22 12.28 -12.03 -18.82
C HIS A 22 12.88 -12.22 -17.41
N THR A 23 12.22 -11.63 -16.41
CA THR A 23 12.72 -11.43 -15.05
C THR A 23 11.51 -11.35 -14.14
N VAL A 24 11.61 -11.98 -12.98
CA VAL A 24 10.59 -11.95 -11.93
C VAL A 24 11.20 -11.29 -10.71
N ASN A 25 10.56 -10.23 -10.21
CA ASN A 25 10.90 -9.66 -8.91
C ASN A 25 9.93 -10.21 -7.87
N THR A 26 10.46 -10.83 -6.82
CA THR A 26 9.67 -11.40 -5.73
C THR A 26 10.14 -10.82 -4.40
N SER A 27 9.20 -10.36 -3.58
CA SER A 27 9.52 -9.95 -2.21
C SER A 27 9.68 -11.20 -1.35
N LEU A 28 10.80 -11.30 -0.64
CA LEU A 28 11.05 -12.40 0.29
C LEU A 28 10.35 -12.22 1.64
N GLY A 29 9.65 -11.10 1.86
CA GLY A 29 9.06 -10.74 3.15
C GLY A 29 9.97 -9.86 4.01
N ILE A 30 9.60 -9.68 5.28
CA ILE A 30 10.31 -8.84 6.26
C ILE A 30 11.08 -9.74 7.24
N TYR A 31 12.36 -9.44 7.46
CA TYR A 31 13.28 -10.19 8.32
C TYR A 31 13.93 -9.27 9.38
N GLY A 32 14.33 -9.84 10.53
CA GLY A 32 15.01 -9.12 11.61
C GLY A 32 14.13 -8.90 12.84
N CYS A 33 14.30 -7.76 13.52
CA CYS A 33 13.52 -7.36 14.70
C CYS A 33 12.08 -6.94 14.34
N THR A 34 11.25 -7.91 13.93
CA THR A 34 9.87 -7.67 13.51
C THR A 34 9.00 -7.12 14.64
N GLU A 35 9.38 -7.30 15.91
CA GLU A 35 8.72 -6.74 17.08
C GLU A 35 8.78 -5.20 17.15
N LYS A 36 9.67 -4.57 16.37
CA LYS A 36 9.78 -3.10 16.27
C LYS A 36 8.92 -2.53 15.14
N LEU A 37 8.27 -3.37 14.34
CA LEU A 37 7.39 -2.91 13.29
C LEU A 37 6.15 -2.23 13.88
N PRO A 38 5.57 -1.25 13.17
CA PRO A 38 4.25 -0.74 13.53
C PRO A 38 3.19 -1.85 13.52
N GLU A 39 2.07 -1.55 14.18
CA GLU A 39 0.87 -2.38 14.13
C GLU A 39 0.48 -2.72 12.68
N GLU A 40 -0.04 -3.92 12.48
CA GLU A 40 -0.22 -4.54 11.16
C GLU A 40 -0.99 -3.64 10.18
N GLY A 41 -2.08 -3.00 10.61
CA GLY A 41 -2.85 -2.09 9.76
C GLY A 41 -2.05 -0.86 9.29
N ILE A 42 -1.19 -0.31 10.15
CA ILE A 42 -0.31 0.81 9.80
C ILE A 42 0.78 0.34 8.84
N LEU A 43 1.36 -0.83 9.12
CA LEU A 43 2.38 -1.43 8.27
C LEU A 43 1.84 -1.75 6.88
N GLU A 44 0.60 -2.24 6.78
CA GLU A 44 -0.04 -2.53 5.49
C GLU A 44 -0.22 -1.27 4.65
N ILE A 45 -0.75 -0.19 5.22
CA ILE A 45 -0.91 1.09 4.53
C ILE A 45 0.45 1.65 4.06
N HIS A 46 1.50 1.51 4.88
CA HIS A 46 2.84 1.98 4.53
C HIS A 46 3.48 1.18 3.39
N THR A 47 3.28 -0.14 3.37
CA THR A 47 3.99 -1.06 2.45
C THR A 47 3.24 -1.32 1.14
N MET A 48 1.94 -1.03 1.05
CA MET A 48 1.10 -1.40 -0.10
C MET A 48 1.51 -0.83 -1.47
N PHE A 49 2.37 0.19 -1.50
CA PHE A 49 2.83 0.87 -2.73
C PHE A 49 4.35 0.82 -2.92
N GLY A 50 5.06 0.00 -2.13
CA GLY A 50 6.47 -0.38 -2.31
C GLY A 50 7.53 0.63 -1.89
N HIS A 51 7.29 1.94 -2.05
CA HIS A 51 8.29 2.98 -1.74
C HIS A 51 8.24 3.50 -0.28
N GLY A 52 7.18 3.22 0.47
CA GLY A 52 7.09 3.63 1.88
C GLY A 52 7.12 5.15 2.13
N MET A 53 6.75 5.96 1.14
CA MET A 53 6.80 7.44 1.21
C MET A 53 5.79 8.07 2.19
N VAL A 54 4.84 7.30 2.72
CA VAL A 54 3.84 7.77 3.70
C VAL A 54 4.35 7.40 5.09
N PRO A 55 4.73 8.38 5.94
CA PRO A 55 5.29 8.09 7.26
C PRO A 55 4.27 7.43 8.19
N TYR A 56 4.71 6.51 9.05
CA TYR A 56 3.85 5.85 10.03
C TYR A 56 3.10 6.84 10.94
N ASN A 57 3.77 7.93 11.33
CA ASN A 57 3.16 8.95 12.18
C ASN A 57 2.05 9.72 11.48
N LEU A 58 2.12 9.89 10.15
CA LEU A 58 1.03 10.49 9.39
C LEU A 58 -0.18 9.56 9.36
N ILE A 59 0.03 8.25 9.17
CA ILE A 59 -1.04 7.26 9.18
C ILE A 59 -1.76 7.27 10.55
N LYS A 60 -1.00 7.28 11.64
CA LYS A 60 -1.54 7.38 13.01
C LYS A 60 -2.34 8.66 13.22
N ASP A 61 -1.77 9.82 12.86
CA ASP A 61 -2.45 11.11 12.95
C ASP A 61 -3.76 11.15 12.15
N MET A 62 -3.80 10.50 10.98
CA MET A 62 -5.03 10.39 10.19
C MET A 62 -6.08 9.53 10.89
N ILE A 63 -5.69 8.38 11.45
CA ILE A 63 -6.59 7.52 12.23
C ILE A 63 -7.17 8.31 13.43
N ASP A 64 -6.33 9.01 14.17
CA ASP A 64 -6.76 9.83 15.32
C ASP A 64 -7.71 10.95 14.91
N GLN A 65 -7.45 11.62 13.79
CA GLN A 65 -8.32 12.66 13.25
C GLN A 65 -9.68 12.11 12.80
N ILE A 66 -9.73 10.89 12.23
CA ILE A 66 -10.99 10.24 11.87
C ILE A 66 -11.78 9.87 13.12
N LYS A 67 -11.13 9.26 14.13
CA LYS A 67 -11.78 8.93 15.42
C LYS A 67 -12.33 10.15 16.14
N ALA A 68 -11.66 11.31 16.00
CA ALA A 68 -12.11 12.59 16.52
C ALA A 68 -13.19 13.28 15.66
N GLY A 69 -13.64 12.68 14.55
CA GLY A 69 -14.64 13.24 13.65
C GLY A 69 -14.18 14.46 12.84
N LYS A 70 -12.87 14.69 12.74
CA LYS A 70 -12.28 15.87 12.07
C LYS A 70 -12.11 15.68 10.56
N THR A 71 -12.09 14.44 10.08
CA THR A 71 -11.95 14.09 8.67
C THR A 71 -12.57 12.73 8.39
N THR A 72 -12.78 12.39 7.13
CA THR A 72 -13.28 11.08 6.69
C THR A 72 -12.15 10.15 6.28
N CYS A 73 -12.39 8.83 6.22
CA CYS A 73 -11.41 7.87 5.69
C CYS A 73 -10.96 8.22 4.27
N ARG A 74 -11.87 8.76 3.45
CA ARG A 74 -11.58 9.17 2.08
C ARG A 74 -10.61 10.35 2.04
N GLU A 75 -10.91 11.43 2.76
CA GLU A 75 -10.07 12.62 2.82
C GLU A 75 -8.69 12.32 3.41
N ALA A 76 -8.63 11.47 4.44
CA ALA A 76 -7.39 10.97 5.01
C ALA A 76 -6.55 10.20 3.99
N ALA A 77 -7.17 9.28 3.24
CA ALA A 77 -6.50 8.53 2.18
C ALA A 77 -5.95 9.45 1.08
N GLU A 78 -6.72 10.44 0.65
CA GLU A 78 -6.29 11.45 -0.33
C GLU A 78 -5.12 12.29 0.20
N LYS A 79 -5.17 12.69 1.47
CA LYS A 79 -4.10 13.45 2.12
C LYS A 79 -2.81 12.64 2.22
N MET A 80 -2.89 11.35 2.56
CA MET A 80 -1.74 10.44 2.55
C MET A 80 -1.17 10.26 1.14
N GLY A 81 -2.04 10.12 0.14
CA GLY A 81 -1.64 9.95 -1.26
C GLY A 81 -0.78 11.09 -1.80
N LYS A 82 -0.98 12.33 -1.32
CA LYS A 82 -0.14 13.49 -1.70
C LYS A 82 1.34 13.30 -1.36
N GLY A 83 1.68 12.43 -0.40
CA GLY A 83 3.06 12.09 -0.05
C GLY A 83 3.76 11.16 -1.05
N CYS A 84 3.03 10.41 -1.88
CA CYS A 84 3.61 9.58 -2.94
C CYS A 84 3.78 10.39 -4.21
N ILE A 85 4.99 10.92 -4.40
CA ILE A 85 5.44 11.53 -5.66
C ILE A 85 5.39 10.55 -6.85
N CYS A 86 5.32 9.25 -6.54
CA CYS A 86 5.24 8.15 -7.49
C CYS A 86 3.87 7.98 -8.17
N GLY A 87 2.79 8.51 -7.59
CA GLY A 87 1.42 8.29 -8.08
C GLY A 87 0.85 6.87 -7.92
N ILE A 88 1.59 5.93 -7.30
CA ILE A 88 1.17 4.51 -7.14
C ILE A 88 0.23 4.32 -5.94
N PHE A 89 0.18 5.26 -5.00
CA PHE A 89 -0.62 5.14 -3.79
C PHE A 89 -2.11 4.96 -4.12
N ASN A 90 -2.66 3.80 -3.77
CA ASN A 90 -4.04 3.46 -4.07
C ASN A 90 -4.99 4.02 -3.00
N ILE A 91 -5.68 5.11 -3.33
CA ILE A 91 -6.57 5.82 -2.42
C ILE A 91 -7.78 4.97 -2.01
N GLU A 92 -8.38 4.22 -2.96
CA GLU A 92 -9.52 3.33 -2.67
C GLU A 92 -9.14 2.24 -1.67
N ARG A 93 -7.97 1.61 -1.88
CA ARG A 93 -7.45 0.61 -0.95
C ARG A 93 -7.15 1.22 0.42
N ALA A 94 -6.49 2.38 0.47
CA ALA A 94 -6.19 3.06 1.73
C ALA A 94 -7.47 3.42 2.51
N GLN A 95 -8.50 3.90 1.83
CA GLN A 95 -9.79 4.20 2.47
C GLN A 95 -10.38 2.94 3.12
N LYS A 96 -10.37 1.80 2.41
CA LYS A 96 -10.89 0.54 2.95
C LYS A 96 -10.09 0.08 4.17
N LEU A 97 -8.77 0.11 4.08
CA LEU A 97 -7.90 -0.23 5.22
C LEU A 97 -8.15 0.67 6.43
N LEU A 98 -8.37 1.97 6.21
CA LEU A 98 -8.75 2.89 7.29
C LEU A 98 -10.12 2.53 7.89
N GLN A 99 -11.10 2.14 7.08
CA GLN A 99 -12.41 1.70 7.58
C GLN A 99 -12.33 0.43 8.44
N ASP A 100 -11.45 -0.51 8.06
CA ASP A 100 -11.27 -1.76 8.79
C ASP A 100 -10.53 -1.56 10.15
N LEU A 101 -9.87 -0.41 10.35
CA LEU A 101 -9.09 -0.08 11.55
C LEU A 101 -9.81 0.79 12.59
N LEU A 102 -11.02 1.26 12.29
CA LEU A 102 -11.81 2.16 13.15
C LEU A 102 -12.84 1.40 13.98
#